data_AF-A0A0A0JVQ1-F1
#
_entry.id   AF-A0A0A0JVQ1-F1
#
_cell.length_a   1.000
_cell.length_b   1.000
_cell.length_c   1.000
_cell.angle_alpha   90.00
_cell.angle_beta   90.00
_cell.angle_gamma   90.00
#
_symmetry.space_group_name_H-M   'P 1'
#
loop_
_entity.id
_entity.type
_entity.pdbx_description
1 polymer ?
#
loop_
_entity_poly.entity_id
_entity_poly.type
_entity_poly.pdbx_seq_one_letter_code
_entity_poly.pdbx_strand_id
1 'polypeptide(L)'
;MARVCTQVDVWIEEQISKPVEEWENQQQKKCKDYPWYDPRGWVCWFVWVLVKVVRWVLVTVGRWVARTVCKIVAAVVDIVVGVLGGLWDVVAGIFTLDWRRILDGLIKIGATIVQGAINLVRIFVLCDTVDFIRGEFDERALRGHVRGLLDTRYEGQARADIADAIRLDLGAFGLRLDATAYRAFLDSETESLTEPGVPNLVALHESGAINLKELCGFEYPQGFWNRKRYKTLKKGVVVGGGGGGELDNPIDEDELDTYLSSRGTAGPKFIVLAMRDGVLETKIAAAEDKGMQLGLLLNFNTDTREVSEARHIVQRGFDQPGPSASLVQFLVSRLGRTDRTDASAQTPPSLPAAEAAARHELCHPLVAGVFKYTDGLRGLAASLEASSCQDRRDASGATFIDNFPDVVWKYVPIHELGHCFGLCHVDGLDRIMVSSRQNTLWTWSLLWNWCLRGEPYFTLDEAKSTWDYIIANFDGECLGVKPVVIE
;
A
#
# COMPACT_ATOMS: atom_id res chain seq x y z
N MET A 1 -11.21 6.24 -5.50
CA MET A 1 -11.80 7.40 -4.77
C MET A 1 -11.23 7.63 -3.37
N ALA A 2 -10.69 6.63 -2.67
CA ALA A 2 -10.07 6.80 -1.35
C ALA A 2 -9.07 7.98 -1.29
N ARG A 3 -8.18 8.11 -2.29
CA ARG A 3 -7.23 9.24 -2.41
C ARG A 3 -7.88 10.62 -2.33
N VAL A 4 -9.02 10.84 -3.00
CA VAL A 4 -9.67 12.16 -3.01
C VAL A 4 -10.23 12.50 -1.64
N CYS A 5 -10.88 11.54 -0.96
CA CYS A 5 -11.40 11.75 0.39
C CYS A 5 -10.27 12.03 1.38
N THR A 6 -9.17 11.27 1.29
CA THR A 6 -7.98 11.46 2.12
C THR A 6 -7.32 12.81 1.87
N GLN A 7 -7.16 13.20 0.61
CA GLN A 7 -6.61 14.51 0.24
C GLN A 7 -7.49 15.66 0.73
N VAL A 8 -8.81 15.50 0.71
CA VAL A 8 -9.74 16.49 1.27
C VAL A 8 -9.60 16.58 2.79
N ASP A 9 -9.44 15.46 3.50
CA ASP A 9 -9.23 15.48 4.96
C ASP A 9 -7.92 16.19 5.32
N VAL A 10 -6.83 15.82 4.64
CA VAL A 10 -5.52 16.49 4.76
C VAL A 10 -5.63 17.97 4.39
N TRP A 11 -6.38 18.33 3.34
CA TRP A 11 -6.58 19.72 2.92
C TRP A 11 -7.38 20.53 3.95
N ILE A 12 -8.47 19.97 4.50
CA ILE A 12 -9.25 20.61 5.59
C ILE A 12 -8.32 20.86 6.77
N GLU A 13 -7.48 19.88 7.09
CA GLU A 13 -6.53 19.99 8.17
C GLU A 13 -5.44 21.03 7.90
N GLU A 14 -4.85 21.05 6.72
CA GLU A 14 -3.79 21.99 6.38
C GLU A 14 -4.28 23.42 6.20
N GLN A 15 -5.37 23.61 5.45
CA GLN A 15 -5.78 24.93 4.98
C GLN A 15 -6.81 25.60 5.89
N ILE A 16 -7.64 24.82 6.59
CA ILE A 16 -8.67 25.38 7.48
C ILE A 16 -8.20 25.36 8.94
N SER A 17 -7.58 24.26 9.39
CA SER A 17 -7.28 24.12 10.82
C SER A 17 -6.05 24.92 11.27
N LYS A 18 -5.02 25.03 10.40
CA LYS A 18 -3.74 25.69 10.72
C LYS A 18 -3.83 27.23 10.87
N PRO A 19 -4.47 27.99 9.97
CA PRO A 19 -4.54 29.45 10.12
C PRO A 19 -5.30 29.89 11.37
N VAL A 20 -6.33 29.13 11.74
CA VAL A 20 -7.13 29.39 12.94
C VAL A 20 -6.31 29.11 14.20
N GLU A 21 -5.43 28.10 14.17
CA GLU A 21 -4.49 27.80 15.25
C GLU A 21 -3.45 28.89 15.46
N GLU A 22 -2.87 29.38 14.38
CA GLU A 22 -1.91 30.49 14.43
C GLU A 22 -2.56 31.74 15.02
N TRP A 23 -3.80 32.03 14.63
CA TRP A 23 -4.59 33.11 15.23
C TRP A 23 -4.87 32.87 16.72
N GLU A 24 -5.24 31.65 17.11
CA GLU A 24 -5.48 31.28 18.52
C GLU A 24 -4.23 31.49 19.38
N ASN A 25 -3.07 31.05 18.88
CA ASN A 25 -1.79 31.20 19.58
C ASN A 25 -1.39 32.68 19.71
N GLN A 26 -1.69 33.51 18.71
CA GLN A 26 -1.49 34.96 18.80
C GLN A 26 -2.43 35.62 19.83
N GLN A 27 -3.70 35.21 19.88
CA GLN A 27 -4.65 35.71 20.87
C GLN A 27 -4.27 35.26 22.29
N GLN A 28 -3.81 34.03 22.46
CA GLN A 28 -3.37 33.52 23.77
C GLN A 28 -2.19 34.35 24.32
N LYS A 29 -1.23 34.72 23.46
CA LYS A 29 -0.13 35.62 23.86
C LYS A 29 -0.66 36.98 24.30
N LYS A 30 -1.55 37.60 23.50
CA LYS A 30 -2.17 38.90 23.85
C LYS A 30 -3.00 38.84 25.13
N CYS A 31 -3.72 37.74 25.36
CA CYS A 31 -4.55 37.59 26.55
C CYS A 31 -3.70 37.35 27.82
N LYS A 32 -2.52 36.72 27.71
CA LYS A 32 -1.60 36.51 28.84
C LYS A 32 -0.96 37.80 29.35
N ASP A 33 -0.90 38.85 28.54
CA ASP A 33 -0.32 40.14 28.92
C ASP A 33 -1.25 40.99 29.81
N TYR A 34 -2.53 40.59 29.98
CA TYR A 34 -3.46 41.30 30.86
C TYR A 34 -3.34 40.81 32.31
N PRO A 35 -3.24 41.73 33.29
CA PRO A 35 -3.29 41.36 34.70
C PRO A 35 -4.62 40.69 35.07
N TRP A 36 -4.58 39.73 36.01
CA TRP A 36 -5.76 38.95 36.43
C TRP A 36 -6.94 39.79 36.97
N TYR A 37 -6.66 41.02 37.42
CA TYR A 37 -7.65 41.96 37.94
C TYR A 37 -8.26 42.89 36.87
N ASP A 38 -7.76 42.88 35.63
CA ASP A 38 -8.35 43.66 34.54
C ASP A 38 -9.57 42.92 33.96
N PRO A 39 -10.80 43.49 34.00
CA PRO A 39 -11.98 42.88 33.40
C PRO A 39 -11.83 42.60 31.89
N ARG A 40 -10.93 43.31 31.19
CA ARG A 40 -10.58 43.02 29.79
C ARG A 40 -9.90 41.65 29.64
N GLY A 41 -9.11 41.23 30.64
CA GLY A 41 -8.48 39.91 30.69
C GLY A 41 -9.50 38.77 30.77
N TRP A 42 -10.57 38.96 31.56
CA TRP A 42 -11.67 37.98 31.69
C TRP A 42 -12.45 37.80 30.38
N VAL A 43 -12.76 38.92 29.70
CA VAL A 43 -13.42 38.88 28.39
C VAL A 43 -12.49 38.23 27.35
N CYS A 44 -11.20 38.56 27.36
CA CYS A 44 -10.19 37.93 26.48
C CYS A 44 -10.14 36.42 26.68
N TRP A 45 -10.11 35.95 27.95
CA TRP A 45 -10.12 34.54 28.30
C TRP A 45 -11.41 33.84 27.83
N PHE A 46 -12.58 34.45 28.08
CA PHE A 46 -13.86 33.88 27.65
C PHE A 46 -13.96 33.78 26.13
N VAL A 47 -13.57 34.83 25.40
CA VAL A 47 -13.52 34.84 23.93
C VAL A 47 -12.55 33.77 23.43
N TRP A 48 -11.39 33.62 24.06
CA TRP A 48 -10.43 32.56 23.71
C TRP A 48 -11.03 31.16 23.90
N VAL A 49 -11.66 30.88 25.05
CA VAL A 49 -12.35 29.59 25.28
C VAL A 49 -13.46 29.37 24.25
N LEU A 50 -14.28 30.37 23.99
CA LEU A 50 -15.38 30.28 23.04
C LEU A 50 -14.88 30.01 21.62
N VAL A 51 -13.86 30.74 21.15
CA VAL A 51 -13.27 30.49 19.82
C VAL A 51 -12.65 29.09 19.76
N LYS A 52 -12.01 28.63 20.83
CA LYS A 52 -11.46 27.28 20.90
C LYS A 52 -12.54 26.21 20.78
N VAL A 53 -13.66 26.37 21.48
CA VAL A 53 -14.80 25.45 21.39
C VAL A 53 -15.44 25.52 20.00
N VAL A 54 -15.68 26.72 19.46
CA VAL A 54 -16.28 26.88 18.11
C VAL A 54 -15.37 26.29 17.04
N ARG A 55 -14.05 26.52 17.10
CA ARG A 55 -13.06 25.89 16.23
C ARG A 55 -13.13 24.37 16.34
N TRP A 56 -13.08 23.86 17.56
CA TRP A 56 -13.13 22.42 17.80
C TRP A 56 -14.40 21.81 17.21
N VAL A 57 -15.57 22.42 17.43
CA VAL A 57 -16.84 21.99 16.84
C VAL A 57 -16.80 22.08 15.31
N LEU A 58 -16.42 23.22 14.73
CA LEU A 58 -16.41 23.42 13.27
C LEU A 58 -15.45 22.48 12.55
N VAL A 59 -14.24 22.27 13.08
CA VAL A 59 -13.25 21.36 12.48
C VAL A 59 -13.69 19.92 12.65
N THR A 60 -14.14 19.52 13.85
CA THR A 60 -14.57 18.14 14.12
C THR A 60 -15.81 17.78 13.31
N VAL A 61 -16.85 18.62 13.35
CA VAL A 61 -18.09 18.41 12.60
C VAL A 61 -17.84 18.57 11.10
N GLY A 62 -17.05 19.55 10.68
CA GLY A 62 -16.70 19.76 9.28
C GLY A 62 -15.99 18.56 8.67
N ARG A 63 -14.95 18.03 9.34
CA ARG A 63 -14.26 16.80 8.93
C ARG A 63 -15.20 15.61 8.92
N TRP A 64 -16.02 15.45 9.97
CA TRP A 64 -16.98 14.36 10.04
C TRP A 64 -18.01 14.39 8.90
N VAL A 65 -18.60 15.56 8.61
CA VAL A 65 -19.55 15.73 7.49
C VAL A 65 -18.85 15.47 6.16
N ALA A 66 -17.69 16.09 5.92
CA ALA A 66 -16.94 15.92 4.68
C ALA A 66 -16.58 14.45 4.44
N ARG A 67 -16.08 13.75 5.46
CA ARG A 67 -15.75 12.32 5.41
C ARG A 67 -16.98 11.47 5.16
N THR A 68 -18.08 11.74 5.85
CA THR A 68 -19.35 11.00 5.69
C THR A 68 -19.90 11.17 4.27
N VAL A 69 -19.97 12.40 3.77
CA VAL A 69 -20.41 12.68 2.39
C VAL A 69 -19.48 12.01 1.39
N CYS A 70 -18.16 12.10 1.58
CA CYS A 70 -17.20 11.48 0.69
C CYS A 70 -17.35 9.95 0.66
N LYS A 71 -17.57 9.31 1.82
CA LYS A 71 -17.86 7.87 1.91
C LYS A 71 -19.17 7.49 1.22
N ILE A 72 -20.24 8.27 1.38
CA ILE A 72 -21.52 8.02 0.69
C ILE A 72 -21.33 8.11 -0.82
N VAL A 73 -20.72 9.19 -1.31
CA VAL A 73 -20.47 9.39 -2.74
C VAL A 73 -19.56 8.30 -3.28
N ALA A 74 -18.49 7.95 -2.57
CA ALA A 74 -17.59 6.88 -2.96
C ALA A 74 -18.31 5.52 -3.03
N ALA A 75 -19.12 5.18 -2.02
CA ALA A 75 -19.91 3.96 -2.03
C ALA A 75 -20.88 3.91 -3.22
N VAL A 76 -21.58 5.01 -3.51
CA VAL A 76 -22.50 5.09 -4.67
C VAL A 76 -21.74 4.94 -5.98
N VAL A 77 -20.63 5.65 -6.16
CA VAL A 77 -19.84 5.59 -7.39
C VAL A 77 -19.16 4.22 -7.55
N ASP A 78 -18.68 3.60 -6.47
CA ASP A 78 -18.11 2.24 -6.51
C ASP A 78 -19.19 1.21 -6.89
N ILE A 79 -20.43 1.35 -6.39
CA ILE A 79 -21.57 0.54 -6.84
C ILE A 79 -21.79 0.72 -8.34
N VAL A 80 -21.85 1.96 -8.82
CA VAL A 80 -22.09 2.25 -10.25
C VAL A 80 -20.95 1.69 -11.12
N VAL A 81 -19.69 1.97 -10.79
CA VAL A 81 -18.52 1.51 -11.56
C VAL A 81 -18.38 0.00 -11.48
N GLY A 82 -18.63 -0.62 -10.32
CA GLY A 82 -18.60 -2.07 -10.16
C GLY A 82 -19.68 -2.77 -10.97
N VAL A 83 -20.91 -2.22 -10.98
CA VAL A 83 -22.02 -2.73 -11.80
C VAL A 83 -21.72 -2.57 -13.29
N LEU A 84 -21.30 -1.37 -13.74
CA LEU A 84 -20.95 -1.13 -15.14
C LEU A 84 -19.78 -1.99 -15.60
N GLY A 85 -18.73 -2.10 -14.78
CA GLY A 85 -17.56 -2.93 -15.08
C GLY A 85 -17.92 -4.41 -15.12
N GLY A 86 -18.74 -4.89 -14.19
CA GLY A 86 -19.21 -6.27 -14.21
C GLY A 86 -20.14 -6.57 -15.39
N LEU A 87 -21.02 -5.63 -15.76
CA LEU A 87 -21.83 -5.73 -16.98
C LEU A 87 -20.96 -5.77 -18.23
N TRP A 88 -19.93 -4.93 -18.31
CA TRP A 88 -18.96 -4.96 -19.40
C TRP A 88 -18.22 -6.30 -19.47
N ASP A 89 -17.78 -6.84 -18.34
CA ASP A 89 -17.12 -8.14 -18.29
C ASP A 89 -18.06 -9.27 -18.73
N VAL A 90 -19.35 -9.21 -18.38
CA VAL A 90 -20.38 -10.12 -18.91
C VAL A 90 -20.54 -9.97 -20.42
N VAL A 91 -20.70 -8.74 -20.93
CA VAL A 91 -20.87 -8.49 -22.37
C VAL A 91 -19.65 -8.95 -23.16
N ALA A 92 -18.45 -8.55 -22.73
CA ALA A 92 -17.20 -8.96 -23.35
C ALA A 92 -17.03 -10.48 -23.29
N GLY A 93 -17.37 -11.13 -22.17
CA GLY A 93 -17.35 -12.58 -22.04
C GLY A 93 -18.30 -13.29 -23.00
N ILE A 94 -19.50 -12.75 -23.24
CA ILE A 94 -20.43 -13.28 -24.24
C ILE A 94 -19.81 -13.17 -25.65
N PHE A 95 -19.22 -12.02 -25.99
CA PHE A 95 -18.60 -11.81 -27.30
C PHE A 95 -17.33 -12.65 -27.52
N THR A 96 -16.53 -12.88 -26.48
CA THR A 96 -15.32 -13.72 -26.56
C THR A 96 -15.59 -15.19 -26.25
N LEU A 97 -16.86 -15.59 -26.05
CA LEU A 97 -17.28 -16.91 -25.55
C LEU A 97 -16.52 -17.36 -24.29
N ASP A 98 -16.04 -16.40 -23.50
CA ASP A 98 -15.32 -16.63 -22.27
C ASP A 98 -16.32 -16.64 -21.10
N TRP A 99 -16.84 -17.83 -20.79
CA TRP A 99 -17.73 -18.06 -19.66
C TRP A 99 -17.11 -17.60 -18.32
N ARG A 100 -15.78 -17.52 -18.23
CA ARG A 100 -15.05 -17.09 -17.03
C ARG A 100 -15.24 -15.60 -16.78
N ARG A 101 -15.15 -14.79 -17.84
CA ARG A 101 -15.37 -13.34 -17.78
C ARG A 101 -16.83 -13.00 -17.41
N ILE A 102 -17.78 -13.83 -17.85
CA ILE A 102 -19.19 -13.74 -17.46
C ILE A 102 -19.37 -13.97 -15.95
N LEU A 103 -18.79 -15.05 -15.42
CA LEU A 103 -18.89 -15.36 -13.99
C LEU A 103 -18.21 -14.30 -13.11
N ASP A 104 -17.02 -13.82 -13.52
CA ASP A 104 -16.32 -12.73 -12.83
C ASP A 104 -17.17 -11.46 -12.79
N GLY A 105 -17.80 -11.11 -13.91
CA GLY A 105 -18.70 -9.95 -13.99
C GLY A 105 -19.89 -10.08 -13.05
N LEU A 106 -20.52 -11.26 -12.96
CA LEU A 106 -21.63 -11.52 -12.04
C LEU A 106 -21.21 -11.49 -10.56
N ILE A 107 -20.09 -12.11 -10.21
CA ILE A 107 -19.57 -12.10 -8.83
C ILE A 107 -19.21 -10.67 -8.43
N LYS A 108 -18.57 -9.91 -9.33
CA LYS A 108 -18.23 -8.51 -9.11
C LYS A 108 -19.49 -7.68 -8.86
N ILE A 109 -20.52 -7.80 -9.69
CA ILE A 109 -21.82 -7.12 -9.48
C ILE A 109 -22.38 -7.47 -8.09
N GLY A 110 -22.48 -8.77 -7.77
CA GLY A 110 -23.04 -9.24 -6.51
C GLY A 110 -22.27 -8.75 -5.29
N ALA A 111 -20.94 -8.90 -5.31
CA ALA A 111 -20.07 -8.46 -4.23
C ALA A 111 -20.11 -6.95 -4.03
N THR A 112 -20.11 -6.16 -5.12
CA THR A 112 -20.18 -4.70 -5.03
C THR A 112 -21.54 -4.24 -4.48
N ILE A 113 -22.65 -4.84 -4.90
CA ILE A 113 -23.98 -4.50 -4.36
C ILE A 113 -24.05 -4.81 -2.86
N VAL A 114 -23.62 -6.01 -2.45
CA VAL A 114 -23.63 -6.41 -1.04
C VAL A 114 -22.73 -5.50 -0.20
N GLN A 115 -21.50 -5.22 -0.65
CA GLN A 115 -20.59 -4.32 0.05
C GLN A 115 -21.13 -2.89 0.12
N GLY A 116 -21.70 -2.40 -0.96
CA GLY A 116 -22.33 -1.09 -1.03
C GLY A 116 -23.50 -0.95 -0.05
N ALA A 117 -24.36 -1.97 0.02
CA ALA A 117 -25.46 -2.02 0.98
C ALA A 117 -24.96 -2.05 2.44
N ILE A 118 -23.94 -2.86 2.75
CA ILE A 118 -23.33 -2.91 4.07
C ILE A 118 -22.75 -1.53 4.46
N ASN A 119 -22.03 -0.89 3.55
CA ASN A 119 -21.45 0.44 3.79
C ASN A 119 -22.54 1.49 4.05
N LEU A 120 -23.63 1.47 3.28
CA LEU A 120 -24.77 2.38 3.51
C LEU A 120 -25.44 2.12 4.85
N VAL A 121 -25.72 0.86 5.20
CA VAL A 121 -26.31 0.50 6.50
C VAL A 121 -25.44 1.01 7.66
N ARG A 122 -24.12 0.86 7.57
CA ARG A 122 -23.18 1.35 8.60
C ARG A 122 -23.23 2.87 8.77
N ILE A 123 -23.34 3.60 7.65
CA ILE A 123 -23.50 5.06 7.67
C ILE A 123 -24.81 5.44 8.36
N PHE A 124 -25.92 4.77 8.02
CA PHE A 124 -27.24 5.03 8.62
C PHE A 124 -27.31 4.68 10.11
N VAL A 125 -26.60 3.66 10.57
CA VAL A 125 -26.56 3.23 11.99
C VAL A 125 -25.55 4.05 12.82
N LEU A 126 -24.92 5.08 12.23
CA LEU A 126 -23.92 5.95 12.87
C LEU A 126 -22.66 5.20 13.35
N CYS A 127 -22.39 3.99 12.84
CA CYS A 127 -21.15 3.25 13.13
C CYS A 127 -19.93 4.07 12.69
N ASP A 128 -20.05 4.78 11.57
CA ASP A 128 -19.01 5.68 11.04
C ASP A 128 -18.67 6.84 12.00
N THR A 129 -19.65 7.33 12.77
CA THR A 129 -19.42 8.37 13.79
C THR A 129 -18.60 7.82 14.96
N VAL A 130 -18.91 6.61 15.40
CA VAL A 130 -18.15 5.93 16.47
C VAL A 130 -16.72 5.65 16.02
N ASP A 131 -16.55 5.17 14.78
CA ASP A 131 -15.22 4.94 14.19
C ASP A 131 -14.41 6.23 14.07
N PHE A 132 -15.04 7.34 13.65
CA PHE A 132 -14.40 8.65 13.57
C PHE A 132 -13.92 9.15 14.94
N ILE A 133 -14.81 9.10 15.95
CA ILE A 133 -14.46 9.50 17.33
C ILE A 133 -13.31 8.66 17.86
N ARG A 134 -13.36 7.34 17.64
CA ARG A 134 -12.29 6.43 18.06
C ARG A 134 -10.97 6.74 17.37
N GLY A 135 -11.01 7.02 16.05
CA GLY A 135 -9.83 7.42 15.28
C GLY A 135 -9.15 8.66 15.86
N GLU A 136 -9.92 9.68 16.23
CA GLU A 136 -9.41 10.89 16.89
C GLU A 136 -8.74 10.61 18.25
N PHE A 137 -9.30 9.71 19.05
CA PHE A 137 -8.70 9.31 20.32
C PHE A 137 -7.40 8.51 20.11
N ASP A 138 -7.42 7.56 19.18
CA ASP A 138 -6.27 6.73 18.82
C ASP A 138 -5.13 7.63 18.28
N GLU A 139 -5.44 8.61 17.42
CA GLU A 139 -4.47 9.56 16.88
C GLU A 139 -3.84 10.42 17.98
N ARG A 140 -4.63 10.98 18.91
CA ARG A 140 -4.09 11.76 20.03
C ARG A 140 -3.18 10.92 20.93
N ALA A 141 -3.58 9.69 21.20
CA ALA A 141 -2.76 8.76 21.98
C ALA A 141 -1.45 8.42 21.24
N LEU A 142 -1.50 8.24 19.92
CA LEU A 142 -0.33 7.99 19.10
C LEU A 142 0.61 9.20 19.05
N ARG A 143 0.09 10.42 18.84
CA ARG A 143 0.87 11.67 18.93
C ARG A 143 1.55 11.80 20.30
N GLY A 144 0.85 11.46 21.38
CA GLY A 144 1.41 11.44 22.73
C GLY A 144 2.58 10.46 22.86
N HIS A 145 2.43 9.26 22.34
CA HIS A 145 3.48 8.22 22.32
C HIS A 145 4.71 8.67 21.51
N VAL A 146 4.50 9.13 20.27
CA VAL A 146 5.58 9.58 19.38
C VAL A 146 6.31 10.78 19.97
N ARG A 147 5.60 11.72 20.61
CA ARG A 147 6.24 12.81 21.34
C ARG A 147 7.20 12.30 22.43
N GLY A 148 6.78 11.31 23.22
CA GLY A 148 7.63 10.69 24.22
C GLY A 148 8.88 10.02 23.63
N LEU A 149 8.74 9.33 22.50
CA LEU A 149 9.87 8.72 21.79
C LEU A 149 10.86 9.78 21.27
N LEU A 150 10.35 10.86 20.66
CA LEU A 150 11.18 11.94 20.14
C LEU A 150 11.91 12.70 21.26
N ASP A 151 11.21 12.98 22.36
CA ASP A 151 11.80 13.63 23.53
C ASP A 151 12.91 12.80 24.19
N THR A 152 12.86 11.49 24.01
CA THR A 152 13.89 10.56 24.53
C THR A 152 15.10 10.46 23.60
N ARG A 153 14.90 10.49 22.27
CA ARG A 153 15.96 10.23 21.29
C ARG A 153 16.62 11.49 20.73
N TYR A 154 15.88 12.59 20.59
CA TYR A 154 16.33 13.80 19.92
C TYR A 154 16.23 15.01 20.84
N GLU A 155 17.17 15.93 20.69
CA GLU A 155 17.20 17.19 21.44
C GLU A 155 17.30 18.40 20.51
N GLY A 156 17.00 19.59 21.04
CA GLY A 156 17.21 20.86 20.34
C GLY A 156 16.46 20.97 19.00
N GLN A 157 17.17 21.48 17.98
CA GLN A 157 16.59 21.79 16.68
C GLN A 157 16.16 20.54 15.91
N ALA A 158 16.92 19.44 15.99
CA ALA A 158 16.57 18.19 15.31
C ALA A 158 15.20 17.66 15.77
N ARG A 159 14.93 17.70 17.08
CA ARG A 159 13.62 17.31 17.64
C ARG A 159 12.49 18.22 17.13
N ALA A 160 12.74 19.53 17.03
CA ALA A 160 11.76 20.48 16.51
C ALA A 160 11.50 20.28 15.01
N ASP A 161 12.55 20.07 14.22
CA ASP A 161 12.46 19.81 12.78
C ASP A 161 11.67 18.53 12.50
N ILE A 162 11.96 17.44 13.23
CA ILE A 162 11.20 16.19 13.11
C ILE A 162 9.74 16.41 13.50
N ALA A 163 9.48 17.05 14.64
CA ALA A 163 8.11 17.30 15.11
C ALA A 163 7.29 18.12 14.10
N ASP A 164 7.90 19.11 13.44
CA ASP A 164 7.26 19.89 12.38
C ASP A 164 7.05 19.06 11.11
N ALA A 165 8.06 18.30 10.67
CA ALA A 165 8.00 17.48 9.46
C ALA A 165 6.92 16.39 9.52
N ILE A 166 6.76 15.73 10.67
CA ILE A 166 5.71 14.73 10.90
C ILE A 166 4.40 15.37 11.39
N ARG A 167 4.37 16.68 11.59
CA ARG A 167 3.20 17.45 12.06
C ARG A 167 2.64 16.95 13.39
N LEU A 168 3.54 16.71 14.33
CA LEU A 168 3.24 16.18 15.65
C LEU A 168 2.26 17.07 16.43
N ASP A 169 2.43 18.38 16.33
CA ASP A 169 1.62 19.35 17.06
C ASP A 169 0.43 19.86 16.23
N LEU A 170 0.64 20.17 14.93
CA LEU A 170 -0.36 20.83 14.10
C LEU A 170 -0.46 20.20 12.70
N GLY A 171 -1.69 19.99 12.23
CA GLY A 171 -1.97 19.44 10.91
C GLY A 171 -1.94 17.91 10.85
N ALA A 172 -1.99 17.35 9.64
CA ALA A 172 -2.11 15.90 9.41
C ALA A 172 -0.87 15.16 9.90
N PHE A 173 -1.03 14.46 11.02
CA PHE A 173 0.04 13.75 11.68
C PHE A 173 0.42 12.50 10.90
N GLY A 174 1.73 12.32 10.73
CA GLY A 174 2.29 11.11 10.17
C GLY A 174 3.62 11.35 9.46
N LEU A 175 4.39 10.28 9.31
CA LEU A 175 5.60 10.24 8.53
C LEU A 175 5.26 10.21 7.04
N ARG A 176 5.73 11.22 6.29
CA ARG A 176 5.51 11.34 4.85
C ARG A 176 6.61 10.56 4.14
N LEU A 177 6.22 9.52 3.42
CA LEU A 177 7.16 8.66 2.70
C LEU A 177 6.74 8.57 1.24
N ASP A 178 7.65 8.92 0.35
CA ASP A 178 7.53 8.52 -1.03
C ASP A 178 7.87 7.04 -1.13
N ALA A 179 7.02 6.27 -1.80
CA ALA A 179 7.17 4.84 -1.94
C ALA A 179 7.16 4.48 -3.43
N THR A 180 7.73 3.33 -3.77
CA THR A 180 7.62 2.77 -5.13
C THR A 180 6.88 1.45 -5.12
N ALA A 181 5.92 1.34 -6.02
CA ALA A 181 5.25 0.09 -6.33
C ALA A 181 5.64 -0.38 -7.72
N TYR A 182 6.42 -1.45 -7.78
CA TYR A 182 6.80 -2.09 -9.02
C TYR A 182 5.76 -3.10 -9.48
N ARG A 183 5.61 -3.25 -10.79
CA ARG A 183 4.91 -4.37 -11.40
C ARG A 183 5.85 -5.15 -12.29
N ALA A 184 6.02 -6.43 -11.97
CA ALA A 184 6.82 -7.33 -12.79
C ALA A 184 6.16 -7.55 -14.16
N PHE A 185 6.98 -7.58 -15.21
CA PHE A 185 6.57 -7.98 -16.54
C PHE A 185 7.55 -8.96 -17.17
N LEU A 186 7.04 -9.76 -18.10
CA LEU A 186 7.78 -10.67 -18.95
C LEU A 186 7.70 -10.18 -20.39
N ASP A 187 8.78 -10.31 -21.13
CA ASP A 187 8.85 -9.93 -22.52
C ASP A 187 9.14 -11.16 -23.40
N SER A 188 8.28 -11.40 -24.38
CA SER A 188 8.42 -12.48 -25.37
C SER A 188 9.64 -12.34 -26.29
N GLU A 189 10.31 -11.19 -26.30
CA GLU A 189 11.45 -10.93 -27.16
C GLU A 189 12.79 -11.02 -26.44
N THR A 190 12.78 -11.09 -25.10
CA THR A 190 14.01 -11.20 -24.31
C THR A 190 14.72 -12.50 -24.66
N GLU A 191 15.97 -12.39 -25.11
CA GLU A 191 16.77 -13.55 -25.51
C GLU A 191 17.15 -14.43 -24.30
N SER A 192 17.18 -15.75 -24.52
CA SER A 192 17.66 -16.70 -23.51
C SER A 192 19.15 -16.53 -23.27
N LEU A 193 19.56 -16.50 -21.99
CA LEU A 193 20.97 -16.50 -21.61
C LEU A 193 21.67 -17.83 -21.91
N THR A 194 20.91 -18.94 -22.00
CA THR A 194 21.45 -20.29 -22.17
C THR A 194 21.32 -20.81 -23.60
N GLU A 195 20.39 -20.27 -24.38
CA GLU A 195 20.09 -20.71 -25.76
C GLU A 195 19.99 -19.50 -26.71
N PRO A 196 21.11 -19.05 -27.30
CA PRO A 196 21.12 -17.92 -28.23
C PRO A 196 20.14 -18.13 -29.40
N GLY A 197 19.36 -17.09 -29.72
CA GLY A 197 18.35 -17.13 -30.79
C GLY A 197 17.00 -17.75 -30.40
N VAL A 198 16.86 -18.24 -29.16
CA VAL A 198 15.58 -18.68 -28.59
C VAL A 198 15.11 -17.65 -27.56
N PRO A 199 13.85 -17.19 -27.61
CA PRO A 199 13.33 -16.33 -26.55
C PRO A 199 13.35 -17.01 -25.19
N ASN A 200 13.75 -16.27 -24.17
CA ASN A 200 13.92 -16.73 -22.81
C ASN A 200 12.65 -17.38 -22.25
N LEU A 201 11.47 -16.83 -22.54
CA LEU A 201 10.20 -17.42 -22.09
C LEU A 201 9.93 -18.81 -22.68
N VAL A 202 10.37 -19.06 -23.91
CA VAL A 202 10.28 -20.38 -24.55
C VAL A 202 11.22 -21.35 -23.84
N ALA A 203 12.49 -20.98 -23.68
CA ALA A 203 13.49 -21.83 -23.03
C ALA A 203 13.09 -22.17 -21.56
N LEU A 204 12.58 -21.20 -20.82
CA LEU A 204 12.07 -21.43 -19.46
C LEU A 204 10.82 -22.31 -19.43
N HIS A 205 9.96 -22.22 -20.44
CA HIS A 205 8.78 -23.06 -20.55
C HIS A 205 9.13 -24.51 -20.89
N GLU A 206 9.98 -24.72 -21.90
CA GLU A 206 10.43 -26.04 -22.35
C GLU A 206 11.21 -26.80 -21.26
N SER A 207 11.98 -26.08 -20.43
CA SER A 207 12.69 -26.66 -19.28
C SER A 207 11.78 -26.97 -18.07
N GLY A 208 10.52 -26.55 -18.11
CA GLY A 208 9.58 -26.69 -17.00
C GLY A 208 9.83 -25.74 -15.83
N ALA A 209 10.75 -24.78 -15.98
CA ALA A 209 11.01 -23.77 -14.95
C ALA A 209 9.83 -22.81 -14.75
N ILE A 210 9.07 -22.55 -15.83
CA ILE A 210 7.80 -21.82 -15.80
C ILE A 210 6.73 -22.53 -16.63
N ASN A 211 5.47 -22.24 -16.33
CA ASN A 211 4.36 -22.59 -17.21
C ASN A 211 3.83 -21.30 -17.85
N LEU A 212 4.15 -21.07 -19.13
CA LEU A 212 3.76 -19.83 -19.81
C LEU A 212 2.25 -19.76 -20.07
N LYS A 213 1.58 -20.90 -20.27
CA LYS A 213 0.11 -20.96 -20.37
C LYS A 213 -0.55 -20.51 -19.06
N GLU A 214 -0.02 -20.94 -17.91
CA GLU A 214 -0.47 -20.47 -16.61
C GLU A 214 -0.23 -18.96 -16.44
N LEU A 215 0.96 -18.47 -16.77
CA LEU A 215 1.34 -17.06 -16.64
C LEU A 215 0.57 -16.14 -17.60
N CYS A 216 0.06 -16.65 -18.71
CA CYS A 216 -0.84 -15.94 -19.61
C CYS A 216 -2.33 -16.10 -19.25
N GLY A 217 -2.66 -16.90 -18.23
CA GLY A 217 -4.04 -17.13 -17.78
C GLY A 217 -4.85 -18.08 -18.67
N PHE A 218 -4.21 -18.99 -19.38
CA PHE A 218 -4.89 -20.07 -20.11
C PHE A 218 -5.07 -21.32 -19.23
N GLU A 219 -4.16 -21.54 -18.27
CA GLU A 219 -4.22 -22.65 -17.31
C GLU A 219 -4.35 -22.19 -15.85
N TYR A 220 -5.05 -22.97 -15.02
CA TYR A 220 -5.37 -22.64 -13.62
C TYR A 220 -5.24 -23.85 -12.69
N PRO A 221 -4.02 -24.32 -12.39
CA PRO A 221 -3.81 -25.52 -11.58
C PRO A 221 -4.34 -25.38 -10.14
N GLN A 222 -4.39 -24.16 -9.60
CA GLN A 222 -4.82 -23.88 -8.22
C GLN A 222 -6.33 -23.66 -8.06
N GLY A 223 -7.12 -23.91 -9.11
CA GLY A 223 -8.56 -23.75 -9.12
C GLY A 223 -9.03 -22.30 -9.33
N PHE A 224 -10.33 -22.15 -9.59
CA PHE A 224 -10.96 -20.88 -9.99
C PHE A 224 -10.74 -19.73 -8.98
N TRP A 225 -10.86 -20.03 -7.69
CA TRP A 225 -10.78 -19.01 -6.62
C TRP A 225 -9.35 -18.49 -6.35
N ASN A 226 -8.32 -19.14 -6.90
CA ASN A 226 -6.92 -18.70 -6.81
C ASN A 226 -6.40 -18.13 -8.13
N ARG A 227 -7.32 -17.82 -9.05
CA ARG A 227 -7.00 -17.24 -10.34
C ARG A 227 -6.28 -15.89 -10.17
N LYS A 228 -5.19 -15.76 -10.92
CA LYS A 228 -4.41 -14.55 -11.10
C LYS A 228 -4.98 -13.78 -12.28
N ARG A 229 -5.07 -12.45 -12.19
CA ARG A 229 -5.53 -11.60 -13.31
C ARG A 229 -4.32 -11.01 -14.03
N TYR A 230 -3.50 -11.90 -14.59
CA TYR A 230 -2.41 -11.51 -15.48
C TYR A 230 -2.96 -10.76 -16.70
N LYS A 231 -2.15 -9.84 -17.23
CA LYS A 231 -2.50 -9.05 -18.42
C LYS A 231 -1.50 -9.34 -19.51
N THR A 232 -1.97 -9.83 -20.66
CA THR A 232 -1.15 -9.99 -21.86
C THR A 232 -1.37 -8.82 -22.81
N LEU A 233 -0.32 -8.37 -23.47
CA LEU A 233 -0.34 -7.24 -24.39
C LEU A 233 0.49 -7.58 -25.63
N LYS A 234 -0.13 -7.68 -26.81
CA LYS A 234 0.61 -7.80 -28.07
C LYS A 234 1.43 -6.54 -28.33
N LYS A 235 2.68 -6.72 -28.77
CA LYS A 235 3.56 -5.68 -29.27
C LYS A 235 3.28 -5.42 -30.74
N GLY A 236 3.12 -4.15 -31.11
CA GLY A 236 2.81 -3.72 -32.48
C GLY A 236 1.83 -2.56 -32.53
N VAL A 237 1.59 -2.01 -33.73
CA VAL A 237 0.64 -0.90 -33.91
C VAL A 237 -0.78 -1.43 -33.75
N VAL A 238 -1.38 -1.13 -32.61
CA VAL A 238 -2.81 -1.30 -32.40
C VAL A 238 -3.48 -0.01 -32.81
N VAL A 239 -4.33 -0.06 -33.84
CA VAL A 239 -5.21 1.06 -34.20
C VAL A 239 -6.28 1.15 -33.12
N GLY A 240 -5.97 1.84 -32.02
CA GLY A 240 -6.90 2.07 -30.92
C GLY A 240 -8.00 3.04 -31.37
N GLY A 241 -9.24 2.56 -31.45
CA GLY A 241 -10.41 3.43 -31.57
C GLY A 241 -10.49 4.35 -30.35
N GLY A 242 -10.59 5.66 -30.58
CA GLY A 242 -10.45 6.73 -29.58
C GLY A 242 -11.45 6.68 -28.42
N GLY A 243 -11.21 5.81 -27.45
CA GLY A 243 -11.81 5.80 -26.12
C GLY A 243 -10.73 5.50 -25.10
N GLY A 244 -10.47 6.45 -24.19
CA GLY A 244 -9.37 6.41 -23.19
C GLY A 244 -9.49 5.34 -22.10
N GLY A 245 -9.90 4.12 -22.45
CA GLY A 245 -9.82 2.94 -21.57
C GLY A 245 -8.46 2.24 -21.68
N GLU A 246 -8.15 1.40 -20.69
CA GLU A 246 -7.00 0.48 -20.71
C GLU A 246 -7.07 -0.36 -22.00
N LEU A 247 -6.11 -0.18 -22.90
CA LEU A 247 -6.10 -0.85 -24.20
C LEU A 247 -5.74 -2.33 -24.01
N ASP A 248 -6.75 -3.17 -23.84
CA ASP A 248 -6.60 -4.61 -23.78
C ASP A 248 -6.43 -5.14 -25.22
N ASN A 249 -5.18 -5.46 -25.60
CA ASN A 249 -4.87 -6.25 -26.81
C ASN A 249 -4.24 -7.60 -26.41
N PRO A 250 -5.03 -8.50 -25.79
CA PRO A 250 -4.52 -9.75 -25.28
C PRO A 250 -4.17 -10.71 -26.42
N ILE A 251 -3.18 -11.59 -26.19
CA ILE A 251 -2.98 -12.78 -27.01
C ILE A 251 -4.09 -13.80 -26.74
N ASP A 252 -4.43 -14.60 -27.75
CA ASP A 252 -5.24 -15.81 -27.57
C ASP A 252 -4.35 -17.06 -27.35
N GLU A 253 -4.98 -18.19 -27.03
CA GLU A 253 -4.26 -19.43 -26.71
C GLU A 253 -3.59 -20.03 -27.96
N ASP A 254 -4.24 -19.95 -29.12
CA ASP A 254 -3.69 -20.49 -30.39
C ASP A 254 -2.46 -19.70 -30.84
N GLU A 255 -2.46 -18.38 -30.63
CA GLU A 255 -1.31 -17.50 -30.84
C GLU A 255 -0.16 -17.83 -29.89
N LEU A 256 -0.46 -18.11 -28.61
CA LEU A 256 0.57 -18.56 -27.66
C LEU A 256 1.13 -19.93 -28.06
N ASP A 257 0.29 -20.87 -28.50
CA ASP A 257 0.70 -22.19 -28.96
C ASP A 257 1.54 -22.10 -30.25
N THR A 258 1.18 -21.18 -31.14
CA THR A 258 1.99 -20.86 -32.33
C THR A 258 3.35 -20.28 -31.91
N TYR A 259 3.37 -19.36 -30.96
CA TYR A 259 4.61 -18.80 -30.42
C TYR A 259 5.49 -19.88 -29.76
N LEU A 260 4.92 -20.77 -28.95
CA LEU A 260 5.67 -21.85 -28.29
C LEU A 260 6.17 -22.90 -29.29
N SER A 261 5.31 -23.40 -30.17
CA SER A 261 5.65 -24.46 -31.14
C SER A 261 6.68 -24.00 -32.20
N SER A 262 6.68 -22.72 -32.55
CA SER A 262 7.67 -22.12 -33.45
C SER A 262 8.94 -21.66 -32.73
N ARG A 263 9.06 -21.95 -31.43
CA ARG A 263 10.12 -21.46 -30.54
C ARG A 263 10.33 -19.94 -30.64
N GLY A 264 9.22 -19.21 -30.74
CA GLY A 264 9.15 -17.76 -30.79
C GLY A 264 9.42 -17.12 -32.16
N THR A 265 9.60 -17.92 -33.22
CA THR A 265 9.83 -17.40 -34.59
C THR A 265 8.54 -16.98 -35.31
N ALA A 266 7.39 -17.54 -34.91
CA ALA A 266 6.06 -17.17 -35.40
C ALA A 266 5.14 -16.75 -34.24
N GLY A 267 3.95 -16.24 -34.58
CA GLY A 267 3.01 -15.69 -33.61
C GLY A 267 3.30 -14.22 -33.22
N PRO A 268 2.38 -13.57 -32.49
CA PRO A 268 2.58 -12.20 -32.05
C PRO A 268 3.68 -12.13 -30.98
N LYS A 269 4.42 -11.03 -30.98
CA LYS A 269 5.25 -10.64 -29.83
C LYS A 269 4.36 -10.02 -28.77
N PHE A 270 4.64 -10.25 -27.50
CA PHE A 270 3.81 -9.80 -26.39
C PHE A 270 4.60 -9.53 -25.11
N ILE A 271 3.94 -8.83 -24.20
CA ILE A 271 4.33 -8.64 -22.80
C ILE A 271 3.30 -9.33 -21.92
N VAL A 272 3.75 -9.94 -20.84
CA VAL A 272 2.88 -10.44 -19.76
C VAL A 272 3.13 -9.61 -18.52
N LEU A 273 2.10 -9.03 -17.92
CA LEU A 273 2.16 -8.26 -16.68
C LEU A 273 1.60 -9.11 -15.54
N ALA A 274 2.26 -9.05 -14.37
CA ALA A 274 1.84 -9.79 -13.18
C ALA A 274 0.43 -9.42 -12.67
N MET A 275 -0.10 -8.26 -13.08
CA MET A 275 -1.47 -7.82 -12.82
C MET A 275 -1.88 -6.66 -13.74
N ARG A 276 -3.20 -6.41 -13.83
CA ARG A 276 -3.77 -5.23 -14.52
C ARG A 276 -3.47 -3.91 -13.81
N ASP A 277 -3.55 -2.80 -14.53
CA ASP A 277 -3.27 -1.45 -13.98
C ASP A 277 -4.20 -1.12 -12.81
N GLY A 278 -5.52 -1.24 -13.02
CA GLY A 278 -6.51 -0.95 -11.98
C GLY A 278 -6.42 -1.86 -10.75
N VAL A 279 -5.83 -3.07 -10.89
CA VAL A 279 -5.61 -3.97 -9.75
C VAL A 279 -4.46 -3.47 -8.89
N LEU A 280 -3.34 -3.08 -9.50
CA LEU A 280 -2.21 -2.49 -8.78
C LEU A 280 -2.64 -1.20 -8.06
N GLU A 281 -3.37 -0.31 -8.76
CA GLU A 281 -3.90 0.92 -8.18
C GLU A 281 -4.81 0.66 -6.98
N THR A 282 -5.70 -0.33 -7.06
CA THR A 282 -6.59 -0.70 -5.95
C THR A 282 -5.81 -1.14 -4.72
N LYS A 283 -4.75 -1.94 -4.91
CA LYS A 283 -3.91 -2.47 -3.84
C LYS A 283 -3.05 -1.37 -3.19
N ILE A 284 -2.48 -0.49 -3.99
CA ILE A 284 -1.72 0.68 -3.52
C ILE A 284 -2.62 1.66 -2.77
N ALA A 285 -3.81 1.97 -3.32
CA ALA A 285 -4.75 2.86 -2.66
C ALA A 285 -5.21 2.30 -1.30
N ALA A 286 -5.36 0.98 -1.19
CA ALA A 286 -5.62 0.34 0.10
C ALA A 286 -4.42 0.48 1.06
N ALA A 287 -3.19 0.42 0.55
CA ALA A 287 -2.00 0.63 1.37
C ALA A 287 -1.85 2.06 1.87
N GLU A 288 -2.13 3.05 1.03
CA GLU A 288 -2.16 4.46 1.43
C GLU A 288 -3.25 4.73 2.47
N ASP A 289 -4.46 4.21 2.26
CA ASP A 289 -5.56 4.36 3.21
C ASP A 289 -5.25 3.73 4.58
N LYS A 290 -4.76 2.49 4.59
CA LYS A 290 -4.48 1.78 5.83
C LYS A 290 -3.16 2.21 6.48
N GLY A 291 -2.19 2.69 5.71
CA GLY A 291 -0.95 3.26 6.22
C GLY A 291 -1.17 4.44 7.18
N MET A 292 -2.19 5.27 6.92
CA MET A 292 -2.55 6.38 7.82
C MET A 292 -2.88 5.93 9.24
N GLN A 293 -3.42 4.72 9.41
CA GLN A 293 -3.74 4.17 10.73
C GLN A 293 -2.47 3.88 11.55
N LEU A 294 -1.34 3.70 10.88
CA LEU A 294 -0.01 3.58 11.49
C LEU A 294 0.69 4.95 11.63
N GLY A 295 0.07 6.04 11.20
CA GLY A 295 0.73 7.34 11.07
C GLY A 295 1.72 7.39 9.91
N LEU A 296 1.48 6.63 8.84
CA LEU A 296 2.28 6.64 7.61
C LEU A 296 1.47 7.29 6.48
N LEU A 297 1.99 8.39 5.94
CA LEU A 297 1.44 9.07 4.77
C LEU A 297 2.25 8.62 3.55
N LEU A 298 1.87 7.47 3.01
CA LEU A 298 2.52 6.85 1.85
C LEU A 298 2.06 7.53 0.55
N ASN A 299 3.01 7.83 -0.32
CA ASN A 299 2.75 8.34 -1.66
C ASN A 299 3.45 7.44 -2.69
N PHE A 300 2.69 6.61 -3.40
CA PHE A 300 3.29 5.64 -4.31
C PHE A 300 3.48 6.17 -5.73
N ASN A 301 4.71 6.06 -6.21
CA ASN A 301 5.04 6.05 -7.62
C ASN A 301 4.92 4.62 -8.16
N THR A 302 4.36 4.46 -9.36
CA THR A 302 4.26 3.16 -10.03
C THR A 302 5.29 3.04 -11.14
N ASP A 303 5.89 1.87 -11.26
CA ASP A 303 6.86 1.56 -12.33
C ASP A 303 6.75 0.08 -12.72
N THR A 304 7.24 -0.28 -13.90
CA THR A 304 7.26 -1.66 -14.40
C THR A 304 8.69 -2.19 -14.49
N ARG A 305 8.91 -3.44 -14.06
CA ARG A 305 10.24 -4.07 -14.07
C ARG A 305 10.22 -5.39 -14.79
N GLU A 306 11.11 -5.55 -15.75
CA GLU A 306 11.26 -6.81 -16.47
C GLU A 306 11.91 -7.85 -15.55
N VAL A 307 11.37 -9.06 -15.55
CA VAL A 307 11.95 -10.21 -14.86
C VAL A 307 12.19 -11.33 -15.86
N SER A 308 13.47 -11.65 -16.08
CA SER A 308 13.88 -12.68 -17.06
C SER A 308 14.35 -13.98 -16.41
N GLU A 309 14.73 -13.99 -15.14
CA GLU A 309 15.20 -15.21 -14.47
C GLU A 309 14.05 -15.98 -13.82
N ALA A 310 14.03 -17.31 -13.96
CA ALA A 310 12.98 -18.16 -13.39
C ALA A 310 12.72 -17.90 -11.90
N ARG A 311 13.78 -17.70 -11.10
CA ARG A 311 13.69 -17.40 -9.66
C ARG A 311 13.04 -16.05 -9.33
N HIS A 312 12.99 -15.11 -10.28
CA HIS A 312 12.33 -13.82 -10.13
C HIS A 312 10.88 -13.86 -10.64
N ILE A 313 10.58 -14.78 -11.57
CA ILE A 313 9.22 -15.05 -12.06
C ILE A 313 8.43 -15.87 -11.04
N VAL A 314 9.04 -16.93 -10.53
CA VAL A 314 8.50 -17.85 -9.53
C VAL A 314 9.34 -17.73 -8.26
N GLN A 315 8.88 -16.89 -7.34
CA GLN A 315 9.62 -16.63 -6.10
C GLN A 315 9.50 -17.81 -5.13
N ARG A 316 10.55 -18.03 -4.33
CA ARG A 316 10.52 -19.08 -3.31
C ARG A 316 9.55 -18.71 -2.19
N GLY A 317 8.65 -19.64 -1.88
CA GLY A 317 7.83 -19.63 -0.68
C GLY A 317 8.48 -20.40 0.47
N PHE A 318 7.73 -20.59 1.56
CA PHE A 318 8.23 -21.29 2.75
C PHE A 318 8.25 -22.82 2.59
N ASP A 319 7.74 -23.34 1.48
CA ASP A 319 7.92 -24.74 1.06
C ASP A 319 9.36 -25.03 0.59
N GLN A 320 10.17 -24.00 0.37
CA GLN A 320 11.56 -24.11 -0.05
C GLN A 320 12.52 -23.45 0.95
N PRO A 321 13.79 -23.88 1.02
CA PRO A 321 14.78 -23.23 1.87
C PRO A 321 15.17 -21.84 1.33
N GLY A 322 15.33 -20.90 2.27
CA GLY A 322 15.84 -19.55 2.01
C GLY A 322 14.88 -18.62 1.24
N PRO A 323 13.56 -18.55 1.52
CA PRO A 323 12.66 -17.63 0.83
C PRO A 323 13.06 -16.17 1.03
N SER A 324 13.45 -15.79 2.25
CA SER A 324 13.89 -14.42 2.56
C SER A 324 15.18 -14.05 1.82
N ALA A 325 16.14 -14.97 1.71
CA ALA A 325 17.37 -14.74 0.93
C ALA A 325 17.06 -14.58 -0.57
N SER A 326 16.13 -15.39 -1.10
CA SER A 326 15.66 -15.24 -2.49
C SER A 326 14.96 -13.91 -2.73
N LEU A 327 14.16 -13.42 -1.76
CA LEU A 327 13.54 -12.11 -1.82
C LEU A 327 14.58 -10.99 -1.80
N VAL A 328 15.52 -11.01 -0.87
CA VAL A 328 16.61 -10.03 -0.79
C VAL A 328 17.39 -9.96 -2.10
N GLN A 329 17.75 -11.11 -2.68
CA GLN A 329 18.41 -11.16 -3.98
C GLN A 329 17.57 -10.51 -5.09
N PHE A 330 16.25 -10.72 -5.09
CA PHE A 330 15.35 -10.08 -6.05
C PHE A 330 15.31 -8.55 -5.85
N LEU A 331 15.19 -8.08 -4.61
CA LEU A 331 15.19 -6.66 -4.27
C LEU A 331 16.48 -5.97 -4.74
N VAL A 332 17.63 -6.58 -4.50
CA VAL A 332 18.94 -6.04 -4.89
C VAL A 332 19.13 -6.10 -6.40
N SER A 333 19.02 -7.29 -7.00
CA SER A 333 19.41 -7.50 -8.40
C SER A 333 18.42 -6.95 -9.43
N ARG A 334 17.13 -6.80 -9.08
CA ARG A 334 16.10 -6.37 -10.02
C ARG A 334 15.44 -5.04 -9.68
N LEU A 335 15.38 -4.70 -8.39
CA LEU A 335 14.75 -3.46 -7.95
C LEU A 335 15.75 -2.40 -7.49
N GLY A 336 17.06 -2.72 -7.53
CA GLY A 336 18.13 -1.78 -7.26
C GLY A 336 18.26 -1.37 -5.80
N ARG A 337 17.84 -2.24 -4.86
CA ARG A 337 18.07 -2.00 -3.43
C ARG A 337 19.52 -2.25 -3.07
N THR A 338 20.02 -1.48 -2.11
CA THR A 338 21.38 -1.67 -1.59
C THR A 338 21.43 -2.92 -0.71
N ASP A 339 22.37 -3.81 -1.01
CA ASP A 339 22.75 -4.89 -0.11
C ASP A 339 23.67 -4.32 0.98
N ARG A 340 23.21 -4.33 2.23
CA ARG A 340 23.99 -3.84 3.38
C ARG A 340 25.34 -4.54 3.56
N THR A 341 25.47 -5.76 3.05
CA THR A 341 26.65 -6.62 3.20
C THR A 341 27.61 -6.51 2.02
N ASP A 342 27.21 -5.82 0.95
CA ASP A 342 28.02 -5.60 -0.24
C ASP A 342 28.38 -4.12 -0.42
N ALA A 343 29.66 -3.82 -0.20
CA ALA A 343 30.22 -2.49 -0.37
C ALA A 343 30.59 -2.17 -1.83
N SER A 344 30.49 -3.13 -2.75
CA SER A 344 31.01 -3.00 -4.13
C SER A 344 30.39 -1.84 -4.91
N ALA A 345 29.12 -1.53 -4.64
CA ALA A 345 28.38 -0.46 -5.30
C ALA A 345 28.56 0.92 -4.64
N GLN A 346 29.25 1.02 -3.50
CA GLN A 346 29.32 2.25 -2.70
C GLN A 346 30.59 3.07 -2.98
N THR A 347 30.49 4.38 -2.80
CA THR A 347 31.62 5.31 -2.94
C THR A 347 31.74 6.19 -1.69
N PRO A 348 32.73 5.96 -0.81
CA PRO A 348 33.77 4.92 -0.88
C PRO A 348 33.20 3.50 -0.64
N PRO A 349 33.83 2.45 -1.21
CA PRO A 349 33.37 1.07 -1.06
C PRO A 349 33.70 0.55 0.34
N SER A 350 32.82 0.83 1.29
CA SER A 350 32.94 0.39 2.68
C SER A 350 31.63 -0.19 3.20
N LEU A 351 31.70 -1.19 4.08
CA LEU A 351 30.50 -1.77 4.70
C LEU A 351 29.66 -0.72 5.46
N PRO A 352 30.26 0.22 6.22
CA PRO A 352 29.46 1.30 6.84
C PRO A 352 28.72 2.16 5.82
N ALA A 353 29.29 2.41 4.63
CA ALA A 353 28.60 3.14 3.57
C ALA A 353 27.43 2.33 2.99
N ALA A 354 27.59 1.02 2.80
CA ALA A 354 26.52 0.13 2.34
C ALA A 354 25.39 0.02 3.37
N GLU A 355 25.73 -0.10 4.65
CA GLU A 355 24.76 -0.10 5.74
C GLU A 355 24.01 1.23 5.85
N ALA A 356 24.71 2.36 5.71
CA ALA A 356 24.08 3.69 5.70
C ALA A 356 23.17 3.87 4.49
N ALA A 357 23.59 3.47 3.29
CA ALA A 357 22.77 3.53 2.09
C ALA A 357 21.52 2.64 2.22
N ALA A 358 21.66 1.39 2.67
CA ALA A 358 20.52 0.49 2.90
C ALA A 358 19.55 1.04 3.96
N ARG A 359 20.05 1.71 5.00
CA ARG A 359 19.22 2.38 6.02
C ARG A 359 18.50 3.60 5.48
N HIS A 360 19.19 4.44 4.71
CA HIS A 360 18.59 5.59 4.05
C HIS A 360 17.46 5.17 3.10
N GLU A 361 17.59 3.99 2.47
CA GLU A 361 16.54 3.43 1.63
C GLU A 361 15.27 3.00 2.40
N LEU A 362 15.27 2.90 3.75
CA LEU A 362 14.05 2.69 4.55
C LEU A 362 13.04 3.84 4.39
N CYS A 363 13.55 5.00 4.02
CA CYS A 363 12.82 6.25 3.84
C CYS A 363 12.09 6.29 2.50
N HIS A 364 12.37 5.30 1.64
CA HIS A 364 11.69 5.04 0.39
C HIS A 364 11.18 3.59 0.35
N PRO A 365 10.05 3.29 1.04
CA PRO A 365 9.50 1.95 1.08
C PRO A 365 9.16 1.42 -0.32
N LEU A 366 9.27 0.11 -0.48
CA LEU A 366 9.09 -0.53 -1.77
C LEU A 366 8.17 -1.75 -1.65
N VAL A 367 7.25 -1.87 -2.60
CA VAL A 367 6.50 -3.10 -2.86
C VAL A 367 6.62 -3.50 -4.32
N ALA A 368 6.61 -4.80 -4.61
CA ALA A 368 6.63 -5.31 -5.97
C ALA A 368 5.55 -6.38 -6.21
N GLY A 369 4.69 -6.13 -7.19
CA GLY A 369 3.74 -7.09 -7.71
C GLY A 369 4.45 -8.13 -8.59
N VAL A 370 4.47 -9.38 -8.16
CA VAL A 370 5.16 -10.51 -8.81
C VAL A 370 4.15 -11.56 -9.28
N PHE A 371 4.59 -12.52 -10.11
CA PHE A 371 3.68 -13.50 -10.71
C PHE A 371 3.19 -14.52 -9.69
N LYS A 372 4.11 -15.27 -9.07
CA LYS A 372 3.75 -16.33 -8.13
C LYS A 372 4.85 -16.67 -7.14
N TYR A 373 4.45 -17.38 -6.08
CA TYR A 373 5.36 -18.12 -5.20
C TYR A 373 5.31 -19.62 -5.52
N THR A 374 6.29 -20.37 -5.04
CA THR A 374 6.33 -21.84 -5.14
C THR A 374 5.25 -22.51 -4.28
N ASP A 375 4.81 -21.84 -3.20
CA ASP A 375 3.68 -22.27 -2.36
C ASP A 375 2.44 -21.37 -2.53
N GLY A 376 1.50 -21.52 -1.59
CA GLY A 376 0.27 -20.72 -1.53
C GLY A 376 0.42 -19.32 -0.92
N LEU A 377 1.65 -18.80 -0.76
CA LEU A 377 1.85 -17.44 -0.23
C LEU A 377 1.19 -16.37 -1.10
N ARG A 378 1.00 -15.21 -0.49
CA ARG A 378 0.32 -14.06 -1.10
C ARG A 378 1.22 -12.83 -1.11
N GLY A 379 2.11 -12.73 -0.13
CA GLY A 379 3.19 -11.78 -0.10
C GLY A 379 4.36 -12.33 0.72
N LEU A 380 5.47 -11.60 0.67
CA LEU A 380 6.65 -11.84 1.48
C LEU A 380 7.38 -10.52 1.70
N ALA A 381 7.85 -10.29 2.92
CA ALA A 381 8.59 -9.10 3.30
C ALA A 381 10.03 -9.42 3.73
N ALA A 382 10.93 -8.47 3.47
CA ALA A 382 12.26 -8.43 4.04
C ALA A 382 12.40 -7.13 4.84
N SER A 383 12.68 -7.26 6.14
CA SER A 383 12.92 -6.13 7.04
C SER A 383 14.41 -5.93 7.24
N LEU A 384 14.91 -4.71 7.02
CA LEU A 384 16.35 -4.43 7.09
C LEU A 384 16.88 -4.61 8.52
N GLU A 385 16.12 -4.15 9.50
CA GLU A 385 16.44 -4.29 10.91
C GLU A 385 15.48 -5.27 11.58
N ALA A 386 16.01 -6.04 12.53
CA ALA A 386 15.23 -7.07 13.21
C ALA A 386 14.06 -6.47 14.00
N SER A 387 12.97 -7.23 14.09
CA SER A 387 11.85 -6.98 14.99
C SER A 387 11.63 -8.18 15.91
N SER A 388 10.61 -8.13 16.77
CA SER A 388 10.28 -9.25 17.67
C SER A 388 9.87 -10.54 16.94
N CYS A 389 9.54 -10.47 15.64
CA CYS A 389 9.07 -11.60 14.85
C CYS A 389 9.78 -11.76 13.50
N GLN A 390 10.70 -10.86 13.14
CA GLN A 390 11.46 -10.97 11.92
C GLN A 390 12.95 -10.77 12.17
N ASP A 391 13.76 -11.67 11.62
CA ASP A 391 15.20 -11.48 11.59
C ASP A 391 15.57 -10.32 10.68
N ARG A 392 16.72 -9.73 11.00
CA ARG A 392 17.45 -8.78 10.15
C ARG A 392 17.68 -9.36 8.75
N ARG A 393 17.53 -8.53 7.72
CA ARG A 393 17.81 -8.86 6.31
C ARG A 393 18.76 -7.86 5.68
N ASP A 394 19.29 -8.22 4.51
CA ASP A 394 20.33 -7.43 3.86
C ASP A 394 19.80 -6.26 3.02
N ALA A 395 18.52 -6.31 2.67
CA ALA A 395 17.77 -5.24 2.03
C ALA A 395 16.33 -5.23 2.57
N SER A 396 15.65 -4.08 2.51
CA SER A 396 14.24 -3.93 2.86
C SER A 396 13.34 -3.83 1.63
N GLY A 397 12.13 -4.39 1.75
CA GLY A 397 11.11 -4.33 0.73
C GLY A 397 10.17 -5.53 0.78
N ALA A 398 9.08 -5.45 0.02
CA ALA A 398 8.07 -6.49 0.01
C ALA A 398 7.67 -6.90 -1.41
N THR A 399 7.28 -8.15 -1.58
CA THR A 399 6.63 -8.67 -2.79
C THR A 399 5.23 -9.13 -2.47
N PHE A 400 4.35 -9.05 -3.47
CA PHE A 400 2.99 -9.57 -3.37
C PHE A 400 2.52 -10.06 -4.73
N ILE A 401 1.49 -10.90 -4.74
CA ILE A 401 0.89 -11.39 -5.99
C ILE A 401 -0.56 -10.95 -6.09
N ASP A 402 -1.06 -10.85 -7.32
CA ASP A 402 -2.49 -10.64 -7.51
C ASP A 402 -3.30 -11.87 -7.09
N ASN A 403 -4.48 -11.62 -6.51
CA ASN A 403 -5.49 -12.62 -6.23
C ASN A 403 -6.87 -12.00 -6.16
N PHE A 404 -7.85 -12.80 -6.58
CA PHE A 404 -9.26 -12.52 -6.42
C PHE A 404 -9.85 -13.20 -5.17
N PRO A 405 -10.86 -12.60 -4.49
CA PRO A 405 -11.42 -11.27 -4.70
C PRO A 405 -10.63 -10.15 -4.01
N ASP A 406 -10.62 -8.95 -4.62
CA ASP A 406 -9.92 -7.78 -4.07
C ASP A 406 -10.46 -7.31 -2.72
N VAL A 407 -11.73 -7.60 -2.41
CA VAL A 407 -12.31 -7.25 -1.10
C VAL A 407 -11.51 -7.86 0.07
N VAL A 408 -10.83 -8.99 -0.16
CA VAL A 408 -9.95 -9.66 0.80
C VAL A 408 -8.49 -9.32 0.52
N TRP A 409 -8.04 -9.51 -0.72
CA TRP A 409 -6.61 -9.53 -1.04
C TRP A 409 -6.02 -8.16 -1.41
N LYS A 410 -6.80 -7.07 -1.36
CA LYS A 410 -6.25 -5.72 -1.59
C LYS A 410 -5.28 -5.26 -0.51
N TYR A 411 -5.34 -5.85 0.69
CA TYR A 411 -4.53 -5.46 1.85
C TYR A 411 -3.16 -6.13 1.93
N VAL A 412 -2.83 -7.04 1.00
CA VAL A 412 -1.55 -7.76 1.04
C VAL A 412 -0.34 -6.81 1.01
N PRO A 413 -0.26 -5.79 0.13
CA PRO A 413 0.94 -4.93 0.13
C PRO A 413 1.16 -4.20 1.44
N ILE A 414 0.08 -3.72 2.09
CA ILE A 414 0.21 -3.01 3.37
C ILE A 414 0.49 -3.95 4.55
N HIS A 415 0.04 -5.21 4.46
CA HIS A 415 0.46 -6.27 5.39
C HIS A 415 1.98 -6.48 5.30
N GLU A 416 2.51 -6.69 4.09
CA GLU A 416 3.94 -6.92 3.90
C GLU A 416 4.78 -5.67 4.21
N LEU A 417 4.27 -4.47 3.93
CA LEU A 417 4.90 -3.23 4.41
C LEU A 417 4.88 -3.14 5.93
N GLY A 418 3.79 -3.55 6.59
CA GLY A 418 3.72 -3.62 8.05
C GLY A 418 4.89 -4.41 8.62
N HIS A 419 5.24 -5.54 8.02
CA HIS A 419 6.44 -6.32 8.38
C HIS A 419 7.74 -5.54 8.18
N CYS A 420 7.87 -4.79 7.08
CA CYS A 420 9.02 -3.89 6.85
C CYS A 420 9.12 -2.77 7.90
N PHE A 421 8.01 -2.41 8.54
CA PHE A 421 7.93 -1.46 9.66
C PHE A 421 7.90 -2.15 11.03
N GLY A 422 8.33 -3.42 11.10
CA GLY A 422 8.52 -4.14 12.35
C GLY A 422 7.26 -4.76 12.96
N LEU A 423 6.12 -4.74 12.26
CA LEU A 423 4.90 -5.38 12.73
C LEU A 423 4.98 -6.90 12.64
N CYS A 424 4.26 -7.53 13.57
CA CYS A 424 4.15 -8.97 13.70
C CYS A 424 2.73 -9.44 13.41
N HIS A 425 2.60 -10.73 13.11
CA HIS A 425 1.28 -11.29 12.89
C HIS A 425 0.45 -11.25 14.16
N VAL A 426 -0.85 -11.02 14.01
CA VAL A 426 -1.84 -10.98 15.10
C VAL A 426 -3.01 -11.94 14.83
N ASP A 427 -3.82 -12.19 15.85
CA ASP A 427 -5.07 -12.94 15.73
C ASP A 427 -6.22 -12.06 15.18
N GLY A 428 -7.16 -12.70 14.47
CA GLY A 428 -8.41 -12.09 14.01
C GLY A 428 -8.42 -11.63 12.56
N LEU A 429 -9.36 -12.15 11.76
CA LEU A 429 -9.55 -11.78 10.35
C LEU A 429 -9.92 -10.30 10.11
N ASP A 430 -10.31 -9.58 11.14
CA ASP A 430 -10.55 -8.13 11.10
C ASP A 430 -9.25 -7.29 11.16
N ARG A 431 -8.09 -7.95 11.26
CA ARG A 431 -6.79 -7.30 11.38
C ARG A 431 -6.00 -7.44 10.10
N ILE A 432 -5.25 -6.39 9.74
CA ILE A 432 -4.41 -6.43 8.55
C ILE A 432 -3.26 -7.43 8.74
N MET A 433 -2.60 -7.45 9.90
CA MET A 433 -1.49 -8.36 10.19
C MET A 433 -1.94 -9.81 10.51
N VAL A 434 -3.13 -10.25 10.12
CA VAL A 434 -3.58 -11.62 10.36
C VAL A 434 -2.84 -12.62 9.48
N SER A 435 -2.51 -13.79 10.04
CA SER A 435 -1.95 -14.91 9.27
C SER A 435 -2.62 -16.23 9.63
N SER A 436 -3.21 -16.90 8.64
CA SER A 436 -3.82 -18.22 8.80
C SER A 436 -2.83 -19.33 9.13
N ARG A 437 -1.51 -19.08 8.96
CA ARG A 437 -0.46 -20.06 9.25
C ARG A 437 0.00 -20.03 10.70
N GLN A 438 -0.08 -18.87 11.36
CA GLN A 438 0.49 -18.66 12.69
C GLN A 438 -0.57 -18.41 13.76
N ASN A 439 -1.72 -17.88 13.37
CA ASN A 439 -2.69 -17.31 14.30
C ASN A 439 -4.12 -17.78 14.00
N THR A 440 -4.99 -17.57 14.99
CA THR A 440 -6.40 -17.96 14.90
C THR A 440 -7.16 -16.92 14.07
N LEU A 441 -7.84 -17.37 13.03
CA LEU A 441 -8.66 -16.51 12.17
C LEU A 441 -9.91 -15.96 12.88
N TRP A 442 -10.35 -16.65 13.93
CA TRP A 442 -11.54 -16.30 14.71
C TRP A 442 -11.20 -15.53 15.98
N THR A 443 -11.89 -14.41 16.17
CA THR A 443 -11.95 -13.68 17.44
C THR A 443 -13.41 -13.32 17.71
N TRP A 444 -13.83 -13.29 18.98
CA TRP A 444 -15.21 -12.87 19.33
C TRP A 444 -15.47 -11.41 18.98
N SER A 445 -14.43 -10.60 18.88
CA SER A 445 -14.49 -9.21 18.40
C SER A 445 -14.78 -9.11 16.90
N LEU A 446 -14.63 -10.19 16.12
CA LEU A 446 -14.84 -10.19 14.67
C LEU A 446 -16.24 -9.70 14.28
N LEU A 447 -17.29 -10.18 14.96
CA LEU A 447 -18.68 -9.80 14.64
C LEU A 447 -18.94 -8.32 14.93
N TRP A 448 -18.39 -7.83 16.05
CA TRP A 448 -18.51 -6.43 16.45
C TRP A 448 -17.69 -5.51 15.54
N ASN A 449 -16.45 -5.88 15.23
CA ASN A 449 -15.54 -5.09 14.42
C ASN A 449 -15.91 -5.12 12.94
N TRP A 450 -16.48 -6.22 12.45
CA TRP A 450 -17.03 -6.26 11.09
C TRP A 450 -18.25 -5.35 10.95
N CYS A 451 -19.13 -5.31 11.96
CA CYS A 451 -20.25 -4.37 12.00
C CYS A 451 -19.77 -2.90 12.10
N LEU A 452 -18.80 -2.63 12.97
CA LEU A 452 -18.30 -1.27 13.17
C LEU A 452 -17.45 -0.76 12.03
N ARG A 453 -16.42 -1.52 11.60
CA ARG A 453 -15.35 -1.09 10.68
C ARG A 453 -15.47 -1.62 9.25
N GLY A 454 -16.13 -2.77 9.05
CA GLY A 454 -16.44 -3.38 7.74
C GLY A 454 -15.26 -3.70 6.81
N GLU A 455 -14.03 -3.40 7.23
CA GLU A 455 -12.77 -3.68 6.55
C GLU A 455 -11.67 -3.98 7.59
N PRO A 456 -10.64 -4.77 7.23
CA PRO A 456 -9.45 -4.97 8.06
C PRO A 456 -8.75 -3.66 8.44
N TYR A 457 -8.17 -3.60 9.64
CA TYR A 457 -7.54 -2.39 10.18
C TYR A 457 -6.28 -2.67 11.03
N PHE A 458 -5.53 -1.62 11.34
CA PHE A 458 -4.46 -1.60 12.34
C PHE A 458 -4.93 -0.98 13.66
N THR A 459 -4.52 -1.56 14.80
CA THR A 459 -4.77 -0.96 16.12
C THR A 459 -3.76 0.11 16.48
N LEU A 460 -4.12 0.91 17.48
CA LEU A 460 -3.21 1.83 18.14
C LEU A 460 -1.90 1.17 18.59
N ASP A 461 -1.94 -0.06 19.12
CA ASP A 461 -0.73 -0.74 19.58
C ASP A 461 0.20 -1.17 18.43
N GLU A 462 -0.36 -1.55 17.27
CA GLU A 462 0.44 -1.76 16.05
C GLU A 462 1.03 -0.44 15.57
N ALA A 463 0.25 0.65 15.58
CA ALA A 463 0.76 1.97 15.24
C ALA A 463 1.92 2.40 16.17
N LYS A 464 1.79 2.20 17.48
CA LYS A 464 2.89 2.47 18.43
C LYS A 464 4.11 1.62 18.15
N SER A 465 3.93 0.32 17.89
CA SER A 465 5.03 -0.60 17.55
C SER A 465 5.75 -0.19 16.27
N THR A 466 4.99 0.30 15.28
CA THR A 466 5.54 0.87 14.04
C THR A 466 6.41 2.09 14.34
N TRP A 467 5.95 3.01 15.19
CA TRP A 467 6.73 4.18 15.58
C TRP A 467 7.93 3.83 16.46
N ASP A 468 7.83 2.83 17.32
CA ASP A 468 8.98 2.31 18.08
C ASP A 468 10.07 1.83 17.11
N TYR A 469 9.67 1.08 16.07
CA TYR A 469 10.59 0.61 15.02
C TYR A 469 11.19 1.75 14.21
N ILE A 470 10.37 2.71 13.77
CA ILE A 470 10.80 3.87 12.98
C ILE A 470 11.80 4.69 13.77
N ILE A 471 11.44 5.11 14.98
CA ILE A 471 12.32 5.93 15.80
C ILE A 471 13.60 5.17 16.15
N ALA A 472 13.55 3.85 16.34
CA ALA A 472 14.74 3.05 16.60
C ALA A 472 15.71 3.00 15.40
N ASN A 473 15.20 2.82 14.18
CA ASN A 473 15.98 2.35 13.05
C ASN A 473 16.14 3.35 11.88
N PHE A 474 15.26 4.34 11.76
CA PHE A 474 15.31 5.30 10.66
C PHE A 474 16.34 6.39 10.94
N ASP A 475 16.97 6.88 9.87
CA ASP A 475 17.85 8.03 9.95
C ASP A 475 17.05 9.30 10.24
N GLY A 476 17.62 10.23 11.00
CA GLY A 476 16.95 11.47 11.38
C GLY A 476 16.52 12.31 10.17
N GLU A 477 17.29 12.28 9.08
CA GLU A 477 16.97 12.99 7.83
C GLU A 477 15.62 12.53 7.25
N CYS A 478 15.32 11.25 7.37
CA CYS A 478 14.06 10.67 6.90
C CYS A 478 12.87 11.10 7.73
N LEU A 479 13.12 11.47 8.98
CA LEU A 479 12.13 12.03 9.89
C LEU A 479 12.01 13.56 9.72
N GLY A 480 12.86 14.17 8.88
CA GLY A 480 12.83 15.60 8.57
C GLY A 480 13.94 16.44 9.20
N VAL A 481 14.96 15.83 9.82
CA VAL A 481 16.13 16.58 10.30
C VAL A 481 16.83 17.24 9.12
N LYS A 482 17.00 18.57 9.18
CA LYS A 482 17.74 19.31 8.16
C LYS A 482 19.24 19.18 8.42
N PRO A 483 20.07 18.92 7.41
CA PRO A 483 21.51 18.92 7.59
C PRO A 483 21.97 20.30 8.06
N VAL A 484 22.88 20.34 9.03
CA VAL A 484 23.51 21.58 9.49
C VAL A 484 24.43 22.06 8.36
N VAL A 485 23.97 23.04 7.59
CA VAL A 485 24.82 23.72 6.61
C VAL A 485 25.79 24.60 7.40
N ILE A 486 27.03 24.13 7.56
CA ILE A 486 28.12 24.96 8.07
C ILE A 486 28.61 25.80 6.88
N GLU A 487 28.20 27.06 6.83
CA GLU A 487 28.71 28.05 5.87
C GLU A 487 30.16 28.45 6.17
#